data_AF-A0A1Q7V8P6-F1
#
_entry.id   AF-A0A1Q7V8P6-F1
#
_cell.length_a   1.000
_cell.length_b   1.000
_cell.length_c   1.000
_cell.angle_alpha   90.00
_cell.angle_beta   90.00
_cell.angle_gamma   90.00
#
_symmetry.space_group_name_H-M   'P 1'
#
loop_
_entity.id
_entity.type
_entity.pdbx_description
1 polymer ?
#
loop_
_entity_poly.entity_id
_entity_poly.type
_entity_poly.pdbx_seq_one_letter_code
_entity_poly.pdbx_strand_id
1 'polypeptide(L)'
;MTKLLLSFLLMFVGLTFAAGQAHHRDPLTNAEVDKIRDAAQIPEARLKLYIEFARARLDKVQQIHSDPKANDREQQTRDALQDFLDVYDELNTNVDTFADRGSDLRKALKPVIEADTDFGARLRAFRASLAKSAQELRDDEFLIGSAIEGVDSGAKDHRGLLAEQEETFKHKKKQDHKENSARSQ
;
A
#
# COMPACT_ATOMS: atom_id res chain seq x y z
N MET A 1 -6.27 -48.72 42.70
CA MET A 1 -5.67 -47.38 42.72
C MET A 1 -4.83 -47.17 41.46
N THR A 2 -5.44 -47.04 40.28
CA THR A 2 -5.88 -45.76 39.67
C THR A 2 -4.80 -44.71 39.39
N LYS A 3 -3.53 -45.09 39.18
CA LYS A 3 -2.50 -44.12 38.75
C LYS A 3 -1.50 -44.62 37.69
N LEU A 4 -1.78 -45.72 37.00
CA LEU A 4 -0.91 -46.21 35.92
C LEU A 4 -1.68 -46.46 34.60
N LEU A 5 -2.78 -45.74 34.41
CA LEU A 5 -3.54 -45.67 33.15
C LEU A 5 -3.61 -44.24 32.61
N LEU A 6 -2.84 -43.32 33.21
CA LEU A 6 -2.86 -41.89 32.88
C LEU A 6 -1.63 -41.42 32.08
N SER A 7 -0.75 -42.34 31.66
CA SER A 7 0.43 -42.00 30.84
C SER A 7 0.27 -42.39 29.36
N PHE A 8 -0.84 -43.01 28.97
CA PHE A 8 -1.14 -43.33 27.57
C PHE A 8 -2.13 -42.35 26.90
N LEU A 9 -2.67 -41.38 27.65
CA LEU A 9 -3.63 -40.38 27.13
C LEU A 9 -2.98 -39.01 26.82
N LEU A 10 -1.67 -38.85 27.10
CA LEU A 10 -0.93 -37.62 26.82
C LEU A 10 -0.07 -37.71 25.55
N MET A 11 -0.36 -38.68 24.67
CA MET A 11 0.36 -38.92 23.42
C MET A 11 -0.57 -38.89 22.20
N PHE A 12 -1.63 -38.06 22.23
CA PHE A 12 -2.58 -37.96 21.11
C PHE A 12 -3.23 -36.58 20.92
N VAL A 13 -2.63 -35.49 21.44
CA VAL A 13 -3.10 -34.12 21.18
C VAL A 13 -1.90 -33.26 20.82
N GLY A 14 -1.69 -33.06 19.52
CA GLY A 14 -0.58 -32.25 19.01
C GLY A 14 -0.44 -32.28 17.48
N LEU A 15 -1.12 -33.20 16.78
CA LEU A 15 -1.32 -33.12 15.35
C LEU A 15 -2.64 -32.43 15.06
N THR A 16 -2.59 -31.13 14.77
CA THR A 16 -3.42 -30.37 13.82
C THR A 16 -3.45 -28.93 14.27
N PHE A 17 -2.57 -28.10 13.69
CA PHE A 17 -2.83 -26.71 13.29
C PHE A 17 -1.57 -26.21 12.59
N ALA A 18 -1.21 -26.88 11.48
CA ALA A 18 -0.60 -26.14 10.38
C ALA A 18 -1.77 -25.42 9.68
N ALA A 19 -2.34 -24.42 10.35
CA ALA A 19 -3.06 -23.39 9.63
C ALA A 19 -2.04 -22.87 8.63
N GLY A 20 -2.29 -23.07 7.33
CA GLY A 20 -1.46 -22.53 6.28
C GLY A 20 -1.27 -21.06 6.60
N GLN A 21 -0.08 -20.70 7.05
CA GLN A 21 0.36 -19.32 7.01
C GLN A 21 0.24 -19.01 5.53
N ALA A 22 -0.78 -18.23 5.15
CA ALA A 22 -0.77 -17.57 3.86
C ALA A 22 0.59 -16.89 3.84
N HIS A 23 1.52 -17.43 3.06
CA HIS A 23 2.85 -16.85 2.93
C HIS A 23 2.57 -15.44 2.46
N HIS A 24 2.70 -14.46 3.36
CA HIS A 24 2.60 -13.07 3.00
C HIS A 24 3.75 -12.87 2.03
N ARG A 25 3.41 -12.83 0.75
CA ARG A 25 4.37 -12.74 -0.31
C ARG A 25 4.97 -11.35 -0.19
N ASP A 26 6.29 -11.24 -0.24
CA ASP A 26 6.91 -9.91 -0.28
C ASP A 26 6.33 -9.17 -1.50
N PRO A 27 5.67 -8.02 -1.30
CA PRO A 27 5.02 -7.31 -2.40
C PRO A 27 6.04 -6.69 -3.36
N LEU A 28 7.29 -6.54 -2.92
CA LEU A 28 8.40 -6.06 -3.71
C LEU A 28 9.26 -7.22 -4.22
N THR A 29 9.68 -7.11 -5.48
CA THR A 29 10.73 -7.98 -6.04
C THR A 29 12.10 -7.55 -5.53
N ASN A 30 13.09 -8.46 -5.56
CA ASN A 30 14.47 -8.13 -5.20
C ASN A 30 15.01 -6.89 -5.94
N ALA A 31 14.70 -6.74 -7.22
CA ALA A 31 15.13 -5.60 -8.02
C ALA A 31 14.45 -4.29 -7.57
N GLU A 32 13.21 -4.35 -7.11
CA GLU A 32 12.49 -3.18 -6.57
C GLU A 32 13.02 -2.80 -5.20
N VAL A 33 13.30 -3.79 -4.35
CA VAL A 33 13.98 -3.58 -3.07
C VAL A 33 15.32 -2.89 -3.27
N ASP A 34 16.11 -3.33 -4.25
CA ASP A 34 17.40 -2.69 -4.55
C ASP A 34 17.25 -1.23 -4.99
N LYS A 35 16.26 -0.93 -5.86
CA LYS A 35 15.95 0.47 -6.22
C LYS A 35 15.57 1.33 -5.01
N ILE A 36 14.77 0.77 -4.09
CA ILE A 36 14.36 1.48 -2.87
C ILE A 36 15.56 1.74 -1.95
N ARG A 37 16.49 0.78 -1.84
CA ARG A 37 17.73 0.95 -1.09
C ARG A 37 18.57 2.09 -1.65
N ASP A 38 18.69 2.20 -2.98
CA ASP A 38 19.45 3.27 -3.62
C ASP A 38 18.80 4.66 -3.43
N ALA A 39 17.48 4.72 -3.24
CA ALA A 39 16.73 5.95 -3.02
C ALA A 39 16.53 6.32 -1.53
N ALA A 40 17.14 5.59 -0.60
CA ALA A 40 16.57 5.39 0.74
C ALA A 40 16.25 6.65 1.57
N GLN A 41 16.98 7.75 1.39
CA GLN A 41 16.84 8.98 2.19
C GLN A 41 16.24 10.16 1.43
N ILE A 42 15.85 9.99 0.16
CA ILE A 42 15.31 11.07 -0.67
C ILE A 42 13.80 10.84 -0.83
N PRO A 43 12.93 11.57 -0.11
CA PRO A 43 11.49 11.29 -0.12
C PRO A 43 10.89 11.31 -1.52
N GLU A 44 11.23 12.31 -2.33
CA GLU A 44 10.74 12.42 -3.71
C GLU A 44 11.09 11.20 -4.56
N ALA A 45 12.33 10.70 -4.46
CA ALA A 45 12.77 9.55 -5.25
C ALA A 45 12.12 8.25 -4.75
N ARG A 46 12.09 8.05 -3.43
CA ARG A 46 11.57 6.84 -2.82
C ARG A 46 10.06 6.69 -3.00
N LEU A 47 9.28 7.75 -2.75
CA LEU A 47 7.82 7.72 -2.93
C LEU A 47 7.44 7.55 -4.40
N LYS A 48 8.21 8.14 -5.33
CA LYS A 48 8.01 7.91 -6.77
C LYS A 48 8.18 6.44 -7.18
N LEU A 49 9.15 5.73 -6.60
CA LEU A 49 9.34 4.30 -6.88
C LEU A 49 8.13 3.47 -6.42
N TYR A 50 7.62 3.72 -5.21
CA TYR A 50 6.41 3.03 -4.74
C TYR A 50 5.19 3.31 -5.63
N ILE A 51 5.02 4.54 -6.11
CA ILE A 51 3.98 4.88 -7.11
C ILE A 51 4.16 4.05 -8.39
N GLU A 52 5.39 3.95 -8.90
CA GLU A 52 5.70 3.18 -10.12
C GLU A 52 5.38 1.68 -9.92
N PHE A 53 5.73 1.12 -8.77
CA PHE A 53 5.50 -0.29 -8.48
C PHE A 53 4.02 -0.60 -8.30
N ALA A 54 3.30 0.23 -7.53
CA ALA A 54 1.84 0.10 -7.38
C ALA A 54 1.15 0.18 -8.74
N ARG A 55 1.52 1.16 -9.58
CA ARG A 55 0.97 1.28 -10.94
C ARG A 55 1.22 0.02 -11.77
N ALA A 56 2.42 -0.54 -11.71
CA ALA A 56 2.75 -1.77 -12.44
C ALA A 56 1.89 -2.97 -12.02
N ARG A 57 1.54 -3.11 -10.73
CA ARG A 57 0.62 -4.16 -10.25
C ARG A 57 -0.79 -3.93 -10.78
N LEU A 58 -1.26 -2.69 -10.78
CA LEU A 58 -2.59 -2.34 -11.28
C LEU A 58 -2.70 -2.51 -12.80
N ASP A 59 -1.63 -2.24 -13.55
CA ASP A 59 -1.52 -2.56 -14.98
C ASP A 59 -1.62 -4.08 -15.21
N LYS A 60 -0.94 -4.87 -14.37
CA LYS A 60 -1.01 -6.34 -14.43
C LYS A 60 -2.42 -6.88 -14.16
N VAL A 61 -3.15 -6.32 -13.20
CA VAL A 61 -4.58 -6.62 -12.95
C VAL A 61 -5.39 -6.45 -14.24
N GLN A 62 -5.26 -5.30 -14.89
CA GLN A 62 -6.00 -5.00 -16.12
C GLN A 62 -5.61 -5.92 -17.28
N GLN A 63 -4.31 -6.21 -17.43
CA GLN A 63 -3.78 -7.08 -18.48
C GLN A 63 -4.32 -8.51 -18.34
N ILE A 64 -4.24 -9.10 -17.14
CA ILE A 64 -4.70 -10.47 -16.88
C ILE A 64 -6.21 -10.57 -17.06
N HIS A 65 -6.97 -9.62 -16.48
CA HIS A 65 -8.42 -9.63 -16.57
C HIS A 65 -8.93 -9.54 -18.02
N SER A 66 -8.22 -8.78 -18.87
CA SER A 66 -8.59 -8.60 -20.27
C SER A 66 -8.16 -9.75 -21.19
N ASP A 67 -7.30 -10.66 -20.73
CA ASP A 67 -6.83 -11.79 -21.54
C ASP A 67 -7.76 -13.02 -21.39
N PRO A 68 -8.53 -13.38 -22.44
CA PRO A 68 -9.42 -14.54 -22.39
C PRO A 68 -8.68 -15.89 -22.40
N LYS A 69 -7.35 -15.90 -22.64
CA LYS A 69 -6.52 -17.10 -22.72
C LYS A 69 -5.66 -17.32 -21.48
N ALA A 70 -5.73 -16.43 -20.48
CA ALA A 70 -4.98 -16.58 -19.25
C ALA A 70 -5.47 -17.82 -18.48
N ASN A 71 -4.57 -18.77 -18.25
CA ASN A 71 -4.81 -19.86 -17.29
C ASN A 71 -4.84 -19.27 -15.88
N ASP A 72 -5.70 -19.80 -15.01
CA ASP A 72 -5.86 -19.33 -13.62
C ASP A 72 -6.09 -17.82 -13.49
N ARG A 73 -6.73 -17.21 -14.50
CA ARG A 73 -6.93 -15.76 -14.64
C ARG A 73 -7.44 -15.11 -13.37
N GLU A 74 -8.44 -15.72 -12.75
CA GLU A 74 -9.10 -15.22 -11.55
C GLU A 74 -8.11 -15.13 -10.37
N GLN A 75 -7.39 -16.22 -10.10
CA GLN A 75 -6.38 -16.24 -9.04
C GLN A 75 -5.25 -15.25 -9.31
N GLN A 76 -4.74 -15.19 -10.53
CA GLN A 76 -3.66 -14.26 -10.87
C GLN A 76 -4.11 -12.80 -10.78
N THR A 77 -5.38 -12.51 -11.08
CA THR A 77 -5.97 -11.18 -10.92
C THR A 77 -6.04 -10.79 -9.45
N ARG A 78 -6.50 -11.70 -8.58
CA ARG A 78 -6.51 -11.50 -7.13
C ARG A 78 -5.11 -11.30 -6.56
N ASP A 79 -4.15 -12.14 -6.94
CA ASP A 79 -2.77 -12.02 -6.48
C ASP A 79 -2.19 -10.65 -6.87
N ALA A 80 -2.40 -10.22 -8.11
CA ALA A 80 -1.93 -8.91 -8.58
C ALA A 80 -2.64 -7.73 -7.87
N LEU A 81 -3.91 -7.89 -7.50
CA LEU A 81 -4.65 -6.88 -6.74
C LEU A 81 -4.19 -6.82 -5.28
N GLN A 82 -3.89 -7.96 -4.67
CA GLN A 82 -3.28 -8.01 -3.34
C GLN A 82 -1.87 -7.38 -3.37
N ASP A 83 -1.04 -7.73 -4.35
CA ASP A 83 0.29 -7.12 -4.54
C ASP A 83 0.17 -5.59 -4.70
N PHE A 84 -0.88 -5.08 -5.38
CA PHE A 84 -1.13 -3.64 -5.48
C PHE A 84 -1.40 -3.02 -4.11
N LEU A 85 -2.30 -3.62 -3.33
CA LEU A 85 -2.69 -3.12 -2.02
C LEU A 85 -1.50 -3.10 -1.06
N ASP A 86 -0.72 -4.18 -1.03
CA ASP A 86 0.45 -4.29 -0.16
C ASP A 86 1.52 -3.23 -0.52
N VAL A 87 1.79 -2.99 -1.82
CA VAL A 87 2.72 -1.92 -2.25
C VAL A 87 2.17 -0.52 -1.92
N TYR A 88 0.86 -0.32 -2.00
CA TYR A 88 0.23 0.94 -1.65
C TYR A 88 0.28 1.21 -0.14
N ASP A 89 0.13 0.20 0.71
CA ASP A 89 0.30 0.34 2.15
C ASP A 89 1.75 0.67 2.54
N GLU A 90 2.72 0.11 1.80
CA GLU A 90 4.12 0.51 1.93
C GLU A 90 4.36 1.97 1.51
N LEU A 91 3.69 2.47 0.46
CA LEU A 91 3.73 3.89 0.09
C LEU A 91 3.26 4.77 1.26
N ASN A 92 2.10 4.46 1.84
CA ASN A 92 1.51 5.21 2.95
C ASN A 92 2.46 5.22 4.16
N THR A 93 2.98 4.04 4.53
CA THR A 93 3.94 3.89 5.64
C THR A 93 5.19 4.74 5.43
N ASN A 94 5.67 4.87 4.20
CA ASN A 94 6.84 5.71 3.89
C ASN A 94 6.50 7.20 3.92
N VAL A 95 5.30 7.61 3.50
CA VAL A 95 4.82 8.99 3.65
C VAL A 95 4.84 9.38 5.13
N ASP A 96 4.23 8.56 5.99
CA ASP A 96 4.17 8.78 7.43
C ASP A 96 5.58 8.83 8.04
N THR A 97 6.43 7.86 7.70
CA THR A 97 7.81 7.81 8.20
C THR A 97 8.60 9.08 7.88
N PHE A 98 8.46 9.63 6.67
CA PHE A 98 9.14 10.87 6.33
C PHE A 98 8.51 12.10 6.98
N ALA A 99 7.18 12.12 7.12
CA ALA A 99 6.45 13.19 7.80
C ALA A 99 6.85 13.26 9.29
N ASP A 100 6.87 12.13 9.99
CA ASP A 100 7.27 12.01 11.39
C ASP A 100 8.71 12.46 11.66
N ARG A 101 9.59 12.32 10.66
CA ARG A 101 10.97 12.84 10.70
C ARG A 101 11.07 14.35 10.44
N GLY A 102 9.96 15.02 10.18
CA GLY A 102 9.90 16.45 9.88
C GLY A 102 10.37 16.81 8.47
N SER A 103 10.34 15.86 7.53
CA SER A 103 10.72 16.11 6.14
C SER A 103 9.73 17.05 5.45
N ASP A 104 10.22 17.99 4.63
CA ASP A 104 9.37 18.78 3.74
C ASP A 104 8.91 17.92 2.56
N LEU A 105 7.68 17.43 2.63
CA LEU A 105 7.07 16.54 1.65
C LEU A 105 6.19 17.26 0.64
N ARG A 106 6.05 18.59 0.71
CA ARG A 106 5.13 19.34 -0.16
C ARG A 106 5.37 19.11 -1.66
N LYS A 107 6.61 18.85 -2.05
CA LYS A 107 6.97 18.50 -3.43
C LYS A 107 6.71 17.01 -3.74
N ALA A 108 6.98 16.11 -2.79
CA ALA A 108 6.80 14.68 -2.95
C ALA A 108 5.32 14.24 -2.90
N LEU A 109 4.47 14.93 -2.14
CA LEU A 109 3.04 14.62 -2.00
C LEU A 109 2.21 14.91 -3.26
N LYS A 110 2.66 15.84 -4.11
CA LYS A 110 1.95 16.17 -5.36
C LYS A 110 1.80 14.95 -6.29
N PRO A 111 2.88 14.26 -6.70
CA PRO A 111 2.75 13.05 -7.51
C PRO A 111 2.06 11.90 -6.78
N VAL A 112 2.12 11.83 -5.45
CA VAL A 112 1.37 10.85 -4.65
C VAL A 112 -0.13 11.08 -4.82
N ILE A 113 -0.62 12.30 -4.59
CA ILE A 113 -2.06 12.64 -4.71
C ILE A 113 -2.58 12.46 -6.14
N GLU A 114 -1.75 12.76 -7.15
CA GLU A 114 -2.07 12.46 -8.55
C GLU A 114 -2.21 10.95 -8.78
N ALA A 115 -1.30 10.14 -8.22
CA ALA A 115 -1.37 8.69 -8.28
C ALA A 115 -2.59 8.12 -7.55
N ASP A 116 -2.94 8.63 -6.37
CA ASP A 116 -4.13 8.21 -5.62
C ASP A 116 -5.41 8.40 -6.45
N THR A 117 -5.48 9.51 -7.19
CA THR A 117 -6.61 9.81 -8.09
C THR A 117 -6.68 8.82 -9.25
N ASP A 118 -5.54 8.53 -9.88
CA ASP A 118 -5.41 7.53 -10.96
C ASP A 118 -5.79 6.12 -10.48
N PHE A 119 -5.22 5.68 -9.36
CA PHE A 119 -5.48 4.36 -8.76
C PHE A 119 -6.95 4.20 -8.37
N GLY A 120 -7.53 5.19 -7.70
CA GLY A 120 -8.92 5.17 -7.31
C GLY A 120 -9.88 5.10 -8.50
N ALA A 121 -9.57 5.78 -9.61
CA ALA A 121 -10.36 5.68 -10.83
C ALA A 121 -10.26 4.30 -11.47
N ARG A 122 -9.05 3.74 -11.56
CA ARG A 122 -8.77 2.43 -12.16
C ARG A 122 -9.40 1.28 -11.37
N LEU A 123 -9.33 1.30 -10.03
CA LEU A 123 -9.95 0.29 -9.18
C LEU A 123 -11.48 0.30 -9.31
N ARG A 124 -12.11 1.48 -9.34
CA ARG A 124 -13.56 1.60 -9.58
C ARG A 124 -13.97 1.10 -10.95
N ALA A 125 -13.17 1.38 -11.99
CA ALA A 125 -13.40 0.88 -13.33
C ALA A 125 -13.27 -0.66 -13.40
N PHE A 126 -12.28 -1.23 -12.70
CA PHE A 126 -12.11 -2.68 -12.58
C PHE A 126 -13.28 -3.33 -11.82
N ARG A 127 -13.72 -2.77 -10.69
CA ARG A 127 -14.92 -3.26 -9.99
C ARG A 127 -16.16 -3.25 -10.90
N ALA A 128 -16.33 -2.21 -11.72
CA ALA A 128 -17.42 -2.13 -12.67
C ALA A 128 -17.32 -3.19 -13.80
N SER A 129 -16.11 -3.65 -14.17
CA SER A 129 -15.96 -4.75 -15.12
C SER A 129 -16.33 -6.10 -14.50
N LEU A 130 -16.03 -6.32 -13.22
CA LEU A 130 -16.42 -7.53 -12.47
C LEU A 130 -17.94 -7.67 -12.34
N ALA A 131 -18.68 -6.56 -12.21
CA ALA A 131 -20.14 -6.58 -12.10
C ALA A 131 -20.87 -7.20 -13.32
N LYS A 132 -20.16 -7.47 -14.42
CA LYS A 132 -20.66 -8.23 -15.57
C LYS A 132 -20.80 -9.73 -15.28
N SER A 133 -20.19 -10.23 -14.21
CA SER A 133 -20.28 -11.59 -13.71
C SER A 133 -20.57 -11.58 -12.21
N ALA A 134 -21.80 -11.96 -11.83
CA ALA A 134 -22.22 -11.93 -10.43
C ALA A 134 -21.39 -12.88 -9.53
N GLN A 135 -20.76 -13.92 -10.09
CA GLN A 135 -19.88 -14.83 -9.36
C GLN A 135 -18.51 -14.19 -9.11
N GLU A 136 -17.85 -13.69 -10.17
CA GLU A 136 -16.54 -13.01 -10.03
C GLU A 136 -16.63 -11.82 -9.07
N LEU A 137 -17.72 -11.05 -9.14
CA LEU A 137 -17.93 -9.95 -8.19
C LEU A 137 -17.98 -10.45 -6.74
N ARG A 138 -18.73 -11.52 -6.44
CA ARG A 138 -18.85 -12.05 -5.06
C ARG A 138 -17.52 -12.55 -4.52
N ASP A 139 -16.71 -13.19 -5.36
CA ASP A 139 -15.45 -13.82 -4.96
C ASP A 139 -14.36 -12.76 -4.69
N ASP A 140 -14.43 -11.62 -5.39
CA ASP A 140 -13.42 -10.55 -5.28
C ASP A 140 -13.92 -9.29 -4.51
N GLU A 141 -15.22 -9.20 -4.17
CA GLU A 141 -15.91 -8.02 -3.60
C GLU A 141 -15.13 -7.41 -2.44
N PHE A 142 -14.69 -8.25 -1.51
CA PHE A 142 -13.98 -7.82 -0.31
C PHE A 142 -12.63 -7.19 -0.67
N LEU A 143 -11.81 -7.87 -1.47
CA LEU A 143 -10.47 -7.41 -1.81
C LEU A 143 -10.51 -6.12 -2.64
N ILE A 144 -11.38 -6.04 -3.64
CA ILE A 144 -11.53 -4.81 -4.42
C ILE A 144 -12.13 -3.67 -3.60
N GLY A 145 -13.01 -3.99 -2.65
CA GLY A 145 -13.53 -3.04 -1.67
C GLY A 145 -12.42 -2.46 -0.81
N SER A 146 -11.59 -3.32 -0.21
CA SER A 146 -10.45 -2.93 0.62
C SER A 146 -9.43 -2.09 -0.16
N ALA A 147 -9.14 -2.45 -1.41
CA ALA A 147 -8.23 -1.66 -2.25
C ALA A 147 -8.78 -0.25 -2.53
N ILE A 148 -10.08 -0.12 -2.83
CA ILE A 148 -10.72 1.18 -3.04
C ILE A 148 -10.71 2.01 -1.74
N GLU A 149 -11.06 1.39 -0.62
CA GLU A 149 -11.09 2.06 0.69
C GLU A 149 -9.70 2.52 1.12
N GLY A 150 -8.68 1.67 0.98
CA GLY A 150 -7.29 2.01 1.27
C GLY A 150 -6.81 3.19 0.44
N VAL A 151 -7.07 3.18 -0.88
CA VAL A 151 -6.73 4.31 -1.75
C VAL A 151 -7.49 5.58 -1.37
N ASP A 152 -8.80 5.49 -1.12
CA ASP A 152 -9.61 6.67 -0.74
C ASP A 152 -9.18 7.27 0.60
N SER A 153 -8.82 6.44 1.59
CA SER A 153 -8.29 6.89 2.87
C SER A 153 -6.94 7.56 2.69
N GLY A 154 -5.99 6.89 2.03
CA GLY A 154 -4.66 7.46 1.77
C GLY A 154 -4.76 8.78 0.98
N ALA A 155 -5.62 8.86 -0.03
CA ALA A 155 -5.84 10.09 -0.79
C ALA A 155 -6.37 11.25 0.06
N LYS A 156 -7.16 10.97 1.10
CA LYS A 156 -7.63 11.97 2.05
C LYS A 156 -6.50 12.39 2.97
N ASP A 157 -5.75 11.43 3.51
CA ASP A 157 -4.67 11.66 4.46
C ASP A 157 -3.51 12.43 3.81
N HIS A 158 -3.09 12.04 2.60
CA HIS A 158 -2.05 12.73 1.83
C HIS A 158 -2.42 14.19 1.52
N ARG A 159 -3.68 14.48 1.16
CA ARG A 159 -4.16 15.86 0.95
C ARG A 159 -4.18 16.65 2.25
N GLY A 160 -4.60 16.02 3.35
CA GLY A 160 -4.58 16.61 4.69
C GLY A 160 -3.16 16.98 5.11
N LEU A 161 -2.22 16.05 4.98
CA LEU A 161 -0.81 16.24 5.28
C LEU A 161 -0.18 17.35 4.43
N LEU A 162 -0.49 17.41 3.13
CA LEU A 162 0.00 18.49 2.26
C LEU A 162 -0.46 19.86 2.79
N ALA A 163 -1.75 20.00 3.11
CA ALA A 163 -2.30 21.25 3.63
C ALA A 163 -1.67 21.64 4.98
N GLU A 164 -1.46 20.67 5.87
CA GLU A 164 -0.78 20.88 7.15
C GLU A 164 0.66 21.38 6.96
N GLN A 165 1.42 20.74 6.07
CA GLN A 165 2.79 21.16 5.78
C GLN A 165 2.85 22.54 5.11
N GLU A 166 1.91 22.87 4.23
CA GLU A 166 1.83 24.19 3.61
C GLU A 166 1.72 25.31 4.66
N GLU A 167 0.87 25.15 5.68
CA GLU A 167 0.77 26.12 6.77
C GLU A 167 2.00 26.09 7.69
N THR A 168 2.48 24.90 8.08
CA THR A 168 3.64 24.75 8.97
C THR A 168 4.89 25.44 8.39
N PHE A 169 5.23 25.18 7.12
CA PHE A 169 6.42 25.76 6.49
C PHE A 169 6.26 27.24 6.14
N LYS A 170 5.04 27.73 5.94
CA LYS A 170 4.74 29.17 5.78
C LYS A 170 4.97 29.93 7.08
N HIS A 171 4.58 29.38 8.23
CA HIS A 171 4.85 29.98 9.54
C HIS A 171 6.34 29.98 9.88
N LYS A 172 7.05 28.87 9.63
CA LYS A 172 8.50 28.77 9.81
C LYS A 172 9.26 29.84 9.01
N LYS A 173 8.94 30.00 7.73
CA LYS A 173 9.54 31.04 6.87
C LYS A 173 9.35 32.46 7.41
N LYS A 174 8.17 32.76 7.98
CA LYS A 174 7.90 34.09 8.58
C LYS A 174 8.72 34.32 9.83
N GLN A 175 8.87 33.30 10.67
CA GLN A 175 9.69 33.37 11.88
C GLN A 175 11.16 33.58 11.52
N ASP A 176 11.71 32.78 10.61
CA ASP A 176 13.10 32.88 10.16
C ASP A 176 13.41 34.28 9.60
N HIS A 177 12.47 34.87 8.84
CA HIS A 177 12.62 36.23 8.32
C HIS A 177 12.66 37.28 9.44
N LYS A 178 11.80 37.14 10.46
CA LYS A 178 11.75 38.07 11.61
C LYS A 178 13.03 38.01 12.44
N GLU A 179 13.55 36.80 12.70
CA GLU A 179 14.79 36.59 13.46
C GLU A 179 16.01 37.12 12.70
N ASN A 180 16.12 36.87 11.39
CA ASN A 180 17.21 37.40 10.57
C ASN A 180 17.18 38.93 10.46
N SER A 181 15.98 39.53 10.39
CA SER A 181 15.84 41.00 10.39
C SER A 181 16.27 41.61 11.73
N ALA A 182 15.97 40.96 12.85
CA ALA A 182 16.36 41.41 14.18
C ALA A 182 17.87 41.26 14.47
N ARG A 183 18.54 40.28 13.86
CA ARG A 183 20.01 40.10 13.98
C ARG A 183 20.82 41.05 13.11
N SER A 184 20.19 41.70 12.14
CA SER A 184 20.85 42.61 11.18
C SER A 184 20.74 44.09 11.60
N GLN A 185 20.16 44.37 12.77
CA GLN A 185 20.06 45.68 13.42
C GLN A 185 20.98 45.74 14.62
#